data_AF-A0A434RZJ0-F1
#
_entry.id   AF-A0A434RZJ0-F1
#
_cell.length_a   1.000
_cell.length_b   1.000
_cell.length_c   1.000
_cell.angle_alpha   90.00
_cell.angle_beta   90.00
_cell.angle_gamma   90.00
#
_symmetry.space_group_name_H-M   'P 1'
#
loop_
_entity.id
_entity.type
_entity.pdbx_description
1 polymer ?
#
loop_
_entity_poly.entity_id
_entity_poly.type
_entity_poly.pdbx_seq_one_letter_code
_entity_poly.pdbx_strand_id
1 'polypeptide(L)' 'MTETVTVRAEGTTLSTLLARHYRKVFSGMVAKTFALNQDLARSGPQLPVGLVVTVMTQAEMAAEGAAPRPVIDLFE' A
#
# COMPACT_ATOMS: atom_id res chain seq x y z
N MET A 1 5.13 9.05 -8.51
CA MET A 1 3.81 9.07 -9.20
C MET A 1 2.85 8.08 -8.56
N THR A 2 1.56 8.41 -8.52
CA THR A 2 0.48 7.56 -7.95
C THR A 2 -0.55 7.18 -9.02
N GLU A 3 -1.25 6.07 -8.80
CA GLU A 3 -2.34 5.55 -9.62
C GLU A 3 -3.52 5.12 -8.73
N THR A 4 -4.70 4.92 -9.32
CA THR A 4 -5.89 4.51 -8.57
C THR A 4 -6.29 3.07 -8.91
N VAL A 5 -6.63 2.31 -7.87
CA VAL A 5 -7.06 0.92 -7.97
C VAL A 5 -8.43 0.76 -7.32
N THR A 6 -9.40 0.27 -8.09
CA THR A 6 -10.75 0.00 -7.56
C THR A 6 -10.83 -1.41 -7.01
N VAL A 7 -11.41 -1.56 -5.81
CA VAL A 7 -11.72 -2.86 -5.21
C VAL A 7 -12.87 -3.50 -5.97
N ARG A 8 -12.60 -4.62 -6.66
CA ARG A 8 -13.60 -5.31 -7.51
C ARG A 8 -14.27 -6.51 -6.86
N ALA A 9 -13.76 -6.99 -5.72
CA ALA A 9 -14.20 -8.24 -5.11
C ALA A 9 -14.44 -8.07 -3.60
N GLU A 10 -15.50 -8.71 -3.09
CA GLU A 10 -15.82 -8.73 -1.67
C GLU A 10 -14.77 -9.50 -0.86
N GLY A 11 -14.64 -9.16 0.43
CA GLY A 11 -13.68 -9.80 1.33
C GLY A 11 -12.20 -9.52 1.01
N THR A 12 -11.93 -8.55 0.13
CA THR A 12 -10.55 -8.21 -0.27
C THR A 12 -9.87 -7.40 0.83
N THR A 13 -8.70 -7.85 1.26
CA THR A 13 -7.82 -7.09 2.15
C THR A 13 -6.87 -6.20 1.34
N LEU A 14 -6.36 -5.13 1.95
CA LEU A 14 -5.43 -4.22 1.28
C LEU A 14 -4.16 -4.95 0.81
N SER A 15 -3.62 -5.87 1.61
CA SER A 15 -2.48 -6.70 1.22
C SER A 15 -2.78 -7.57 0.00
N THR A 16 -3.98 -8.17 -0.08
CA THR A 16 -4.38 -9.01 -1.22
C THR A 16 -4.60 -8.18 -2.49
N LEU A 17 -5.19 -6.99 -2.35
CA LEU A 17 -5.36 -6.05 -3.47
C LEU A 17 -4.01 -5.67 -4.07
N LEU A 18 -3.07 -5.25 -3.22
CA LEU A 18 -1.76 -4.79 -3.67
C LEU A 18 -0.91 -5.95 -4.21
N ALA A 19 -0.99 -7.14 -3.62
CA ALA A 19 -0.31 -8.34 -4.14
C ALA A 19 -0.79 -8.71 -5.55
N ARG A 20 -2.10 -8.60 -5.82
CA ARG A 20 -2.67 -8.84 -7.16
C ARG A 20 -2.30 -7.74 -8.15
N HIS A 21 -2.33 -6.48 -7.70
CA HIS A 21 -2.02 -5.32 -8.53
C HIS A 21 -0.56 -5.33 -8.99
N TYR A 22 0.38 -5.44 -8.05
CA TYR A 22 1.81 -5.36 -8.37
C TYR A 22 2.44 -6.68 -8.83
N ARG A 23 1.77 -7.83 -8.59
CA ARG A 23 2.31 -9.18 -8.80
C ARG A 23 3.67 -9.44 -8.13
N LYS A 24 4.05 -8.57 -7.18
CA LYS A 24 5.32 -8.58 -6.46
C LYS A 24 5.10 -7.98 -5.07
N VAL A 25 5.81 -8.51 -4.08
CA VAL A 25 5.78 -8.01 -2.71
C VAL A 25 6.87 -6.97 -2.53
N PHE A 26 6.50 -5.78 -2.06
CA PHE A 26 7.43 -4.71 -1.69
C PHE A 26 7.38 -4.47 -0.18
N SER A 27 8.53 -4.23 0.43
CA SER A 27 8.60 -3.90 1.87
C SER A 27 7.87 -2.59 2.16
N GLY A 28 7.07 -2.57 3.24
CA GLY A 28 6.33 -1.39 3.67
C GLY A 28 5.17 -0.96 2.76
N MET A 29 4.82 -1.78 1.76
CA MET A 29 3.71 -1.55 0.81
C MET A 29 2.42 -1.10 1.49
N VAL A 30 1.96 -1.86 2.48
CA VAL A 30 0.69 -1.59 3.17
C VAL A 30 0.75 -0.26 3.92
N ALA A 31 1.83 0.00 4.65
CA ALA A 31 2.01 1.23 5.41
C ALA A 31 2.05 2.47 4.50
N LYS A 32 2.70 2.38 3.34
CA LYS A 32 2.75 3.46 2.35
C LYS A 32 1.39 3.74 1.73
N THR A 33 0.64 2.69 1.38
CA THR A 33 -0.73 2.85 0.88
C THR A 33 -1.65 3.45 1.94
N PHE A 34 -1.49 3.09 3.22
CA PHE A 34 -2.23 3.73 4.31
C PHE A 34 -1.87 5.22 4.48
N ALA A 35 -0.58 5.58 4.35
CA ALA A 35 -0.16 6.98 4.41
C ALA A 35 -0.82 7.84 3.32
N LEU A 36 -1.03 7.26 2.13
CA LEU A 36 -1.71 7.92 1.01
C LEU A 36 -3.24 7.96 1.14
N ASN A 37 -3.84 7.08 1.94
CA ASN A 37 -5.29 6.98 2.09
C ASN A 37 -5.65 6.84 3.57
N GLN A 38 -5.56 7.95 4.31
CA GLN A 38 -5.80 7.96 5.75
C GLN A 38 -7.20 7.46 6.13
N ASP A 39 -8.18 7.64 5.25
CA ASP A 39 -9.56 7.20 5.45
C ASP A 39 -9.72 5.68 5.43
N LEU A 40 -8.79 4.93 4.79
CA LEU A 40 -8.85 3.46 4.74
C LEU A 40 -8.73 2.81 6.12
N ALA A 41 -8.06 3.48 7.07
CA ALA A 41 -7.93 2.97 8.43
C ALA A 41 -9.29 2.82 9.13
N ARG A 42 -10.31 3.55 8.66
CA ARG A 42 -11.68 3.49 9.19
C ARG A 42 -12.52 2.35 8.60
N SER A 43 -12.16 1.84 7.42
CA SER A 43 -12.92 0.81 6.71
C SER A 43 -12.78 -0.59 7.32
N GLY A 44 -11.89 -0.77 8.29
CA GLY A 44 -11.64 -2.06 8.93
C GLY A 44 -10.77 -3.00 8.07
N PRO A 45 -10.68 -4.29 8.45
CA PRO A 45 -9.75 -5.24 7.83
C PRO A 45 -10.12 -5.64 6.40
N GLN A 46 -11.40 -5.51 6.01
CA GLN A 46 -11.88 -5.83 4.66
C GLN A 46 -12.32 -4.56 3.95
N LEU A 47 -11.90 -4.40 2.69
CA LEU A 47 -12.25 -3.24 1.89
C LEU A 47 -13.62 -3.44 1.23
N PRO A 48 -14.52 -2.43 1.29
CA PRO A 48 -15.79 -2.47 0.56
C PRO A 48 -15.56 -2.49 -0.96
N VAL A 49 -16.44 -3.17 -1.68
CA VAL A 49 -16.42 -3.19 -3.15
C VAL A 49 -16.75 -1.80 -3.70
N GLY A 50 -16.07 -1.41 -4.77
CA GLY A 50 -16.21 -0.09 -5.39
C GLY A 50 -15.34 0.99 -4.74
N LEU A 51 -14.67 0.69 -3.63
CA LEU A 51 -13.72 1.61 -3.03
C LEU A 51 -12.55 1.87 -3.99
N VAL A 52 -12.20 3.15 -4.14
CA VAL A 52 -11.04 3.58 -4.93
C VAL A 52 -9.87 3.82 -3.98
N VAL A 53 -8.78 3.10 -4.19
CA VAL A 53 -7.56 3.17 -3.38
C VAL A 53 -6.47 3.84 -4.22
N THR A 54 -5.86 4.89 -3.69
CA THR A 54 -4.70 5.53 -4.33
C THR A 54 -3.43 4.79 -3.94
N VAL A 55 -2.68 4.30 -4.91
CA VAL A 55 -1.45 3.54 -4.68
C VAL A 55 -0.30 4.19 -5.45
N MET A 56 0.95 3.92 -5.05
CA MET A 56 2.11 4.37 -5.83
C MET A 56 2.27 3.48 -7.06
N THR A 57 2.84 3.98 -8.15
CA THR A 57 3.14 3.11 -9.29
C THR A 57 4.17 2.05 -8.89
N GLN A 58 4.20 0.93 -9.61
CA GLN A 58 5.15 -0.16 -9.32
C GLN A 58 6.61 0.31 -9.31
N ALA A 59 6.98 1.22 -10.24
CA ALA A 59 8.32 1.78 -10.34
C ALA A 59 8.69 2.60 -9.08
N GLU A 60 7.75 3.39 -8.58
CA GLU A 60 7.94 4.21 -7.39
C GLU A 60 8.03 3.36 -6.13
N MET A 61 7.16 2.35 -6.02
CA MET A 61 7.22 1.34 -4.96
C MET A 61 8.57 0.62 -4.93
N ALA A 62 9.14 0.33 -6.10
CA ALA A 62 10.45 -0.30 -6.22
C ALA A 62 11.59 0.64 -5.82
N ALA A 63 11.60 1.88 -6.32
CA ALA A 63 12.60 2.89 -5.99
C ALA A 63 12.65 3.17 -4.48
N GLU A 64 11.48 3.28 -3.87
CA GLU A 64 11.34 3.62 -2.46
C GLU A 64 11.52 2.39 -1.53
N GLY A 65 11.47 1.18 -2.07
CA GLY A 65 11.92 -0.04 -1.39
C GLY A 65 13.44 -0.23 -1.44
N ALA A 66 14.11 0.37 -2.43
CA ALA A 66 15.56 0.35 -2.58
C ALA A 66 16.26 1.48 -1.81
N ALA A 67 15.51 2.47 -1.32
CA ALA A 67 16.07 3.58 -0.56
C ALA A 67 16.67 3.07 0.77
N PRO A 68 17.99 3.22 1.00
CA PRO A 68 18.60 2.86 2.27
C PRO A 68 18.05 3.80 3.34
N ARG A 69 17.27 3.27 4.28
CA ARG A 69 16.91 4.04 5.48
C ARG A 69 18.05 3.90 6.47
N PRO A 70 18.71 4.99 6.89
CA PRO A 70 19.65 4.92 7.99
C PRO A 70 18.91 4.41 9.22
N VAL A 71 19.38 3.29 9.77
CA VAL A 71 18.96 2.84 11.10
C VAL A 71 19.62 3.80 12.08
N ILE A 72 18.83 4.75 12.57
CA ILE A 72 19.23 5.58 13.70
C ILE A 72 18.86 4.81 14.96
N ASP A 73 19.86 4.25 15.63
CA ASP A 73 19.69 3.67 16.96
C ASP A 73 19.24 4.78 17.93
N LEU A 74 18.19 4.49 18.70
CA LEU A 74 17.55 5.47 19.60
C LEU A 74 18.25 5.53 20.98
N PHE A 75 19.42 4.91 21.11
CA PHE A 75 20.19 4.87 22.35
C PHE A 75 21.66 5.16 22.03
N GLU A 76 22.06 6.43 22.21
CA GLU A 76 23.45 6.80 22.53
C GLU A 76 23.65 6.83 24.05
#